data_AF-A0A964XW73-F1
#
_entry.id   AF-A0A964XW73-F1
#
_cell.length_a   1.000
_cell.length_b   1.000
_cell.length_c   1.000
_cell.angle_alpha   90.00
_cell.angle_beta   90.00
_cell.angle_gamma   90.00
#
_symmetry.space_group_name_H-M   'P 1'
#
loop_
_entity.id
_entity.type
_entity.pdbx_description
1 polymer ?
#
loop_
_entity_poly.entity_id
_entity_poly.type
_entity_poly.pdbx_seq_one_letter_code
_entity_poly.pdbx_strand_id
1 'polypeptide(L)'
;MLERIACQHDQGQPLTITEAMALHEVASPATIHRKIDDLRTAGLVDTEFQGDNRRTKYLIPTHKARKYFDKVNALLPNALSAR
;
A
#
# COMPACT_ATOMS: atom_id res chain seq x y z
N MET A 1 3.75 -3.84 3.72
CA MET A 1 3.84 -2.67 2.82
C MET A 1 2.49 -2.29 2.23
N LEU A 2 1.78 -3.19 1.53
CA LEU A 2 0.48 -2.89 0.92
C LEU A 2 -0.55 -2.36 1.93
N GLU A 3 -0.67 -3.00 3.10
CA GLU A 3 -1.57 -2.58 4.18
C GLU A 3 -1.26 -1.17 4.67
N ARG A 4 0.02 -0.84 4.86
CA ARG A 4 0.44 0.49 5.31
C ARG A 4 0.04 1.59 4.33
N ILE A 5 0.22 1.36 3.03
CA ILE A 5 -0.20 2.29 1.97
C ILE A 5 -1.73 2.44 2.00
N ALA A 6 -2.46 1.34 2.11
CA ALA A 6 -3.92 1.35 2.14
C ALA A 6 -4.46 2.10 3.37
N CYS A 7 -3.91 1.86 4.56
CA CYS A 7 -4.31 2.54 5.79
C CYS A 7 -4.03 4.05 5.73
N GLN A 8 -2.83 4.45 5.32
CA GLN A 8 -2.45 5.86 5.20
C GLN A 8 -3.33 6.60 4.18
N HIS A 9 -3.62 5.95 3.05
CA HIS A 9 -4.53 6.48 2.05
C HIS A 9 -5.97 6.66 2.60
N ASP A 10 -6.50 5.66 3.31
CA ASP A 10 -7.83 5.70 3.93
C ASP A 10 -7.94 6.79 5.01
N GLN A 11 -6.85 7.07 5.72
CA GLN A 11 -6.74 8.15 6.70
C GLN A 11 -6.57 9.55 6.07
N GLY A 12 -6.58 9.67 4.74
CA GLY A 12 -6.38 10.93 4.03
C GLY A 12 -4.94 11.46 4.07
N GLN A 13 -3.98 10.62 4.48
CA GLN A 13 -2.56 10.94 4.55
C GLN A 13 -1.72 9.98 3.67
N PRO A 14 -1.99 9.89 2.35
CA PRO A 14 -1.27 8.96 1.51
C PRO A 14 0.21 9.32 1.46
N LEU A 15 1.03 8.28 1.33
CA LEU A 15 2.48 8.42 1.35
C LEU A 15 3.01 8.62 -0.07
N THR A 16 4.00 9.46 -0.23
CA THR A 16 4.91 9.43 -1.38
C THR A 16 5.88 8.25 -1.26
N ILE A 17 6.58 7.93 -2.36
CA ILE A 17 7.65 6.91 -2.33
C ILE A 17 8.74 7.29 -1.32
N THR A 18 9.12 8.57 -1.29
CA THR A 18 10.17 9.07 -0.39
C THR A 18 9.76 8.95 1.08
N GLU A 19 8.53 9.33 1.43
CA GLU A 19 8.01 9.16 2.79
C GLU A 19 7.90 7.69 3.17
N ALA A 20 7.46 6.83 2.25
CA ALA A 20 7.45 5.39 2.47
C ALA A 20 8.86 4.83 2.73
N MET A 21 9.87 5.27 1.98
CA MET A 21 11.26 4.85 2.17
C MET A 21 11.88 5.34 3.49
N ALA A 22 11.33 6.39 4.09
CA ALA A 22 11.75 6.91 5.39
C ALA A 22 11.23 6.09 6.58
N LEU A 23 10.36 5.08 6.35
CA LEU A 23 9.85 4.16 7.37
C LEU A 23 10.92 3.12 7.77
N HIS A 24 11.99 3.59 8.40
CA HIS A 24 13.14 2.78 8.79
C HIS A 24 12.79 1.67 9.80
N GLU A 25 11.69 1.83 10.55
CA GLU A 25 11.17 0.81 11.46
C GLU A 25 10.59 -0.40 10.73
N VAL A 26 10.27 -0.28 9.44
CA VAL A 26 9.68 -1.38 8.64
C VAL A 26 10.77 -2.18 7.93
N ALA A 27 11.66 -1.51 7.21
CA ALA A 27 12.78 -2.14 6.50
C ALA A 27 13.77 -1.08 5.97
N SER A 28 14.87 -1.52 5.35
CA SER A 28 15.78 -0.61 4.66
C SER A 28 15.09 0.12 3.49
N PRO A 29 15.52 1.34 3.13
CA PRO A 29 14.95 2.09 2.02
C PRO A 29 14.93 1.32 0.69
N ALA A 30 16.00 0.58 0.40
CA ALA A 30 16.10 -0.24 -0.81
C ALA A 30 15.08 -1.40 -0.81
N THR A 31 14.86 -2.03 0.36
CA THR A 31 13.84 -3.07 0.51
C THR A 31 12.43 -2.52 0.32
N ILE A 32 12.16 -1.34 0.88
CA ILE A 32 10.85 -0.68 0.74
C ILE A 32 10.59 -0.30 -0.72
N HIS A 33 11.57 0.31 -1.39
CA HIS A 33 11.46 0.66 -2.80
C HIS A 33 11.16 -0.56 -3.67
N ARG A 34 11.94 -1.64 -3.52
CA ARG A 34 11.69 -2.91 -4.24
C ARG A 34 10.29 -3.44 -3.98
N LYS A 35 9.83 -3.40 -2.72
CA LYS A 35 8.49 -3.87 -2.37
C LYS A 35 7.38 -3.01 -2.98
N ILE A 36 7.58 -1.69 -3.06
CA ILE A 36 6.64 -0.80 -3.76
C ILE A 36 6.59 -1.14 -5.24
N ASP A 37 7.74 -1.34 -5.88
CA ASP A 37 7.82 -1.73 -7.29
C ASP A 37 7.13 -3.08 -7.57
N ASP A 38 7.32 -4.08 -6.70
CA ASP A 38 6.62 -5.36 -6.79
C ASP A 38 5.09 -5.17 -6.73
N LEU A 39 4.61 -4.31 -5.83
CA LEU A 39 3.18 -4.03 -5.66
C LEU A 39 2.59 -3.25 -6.84
N ARG A 40 3.37 -2.34 -7.44
CA ARG A 40 2.99 -1.61 -8.66
C ARG A 40 2.93 -2.56 -9.85
N THR A 41 3.93 -3.43 -10.00
CA THR A 41 3.96 -4.46 -11.04
C THR A 41 2.79 -5.44 -10.90
N ALA A 42 2.43 -5.80 -9.66
CA ALA A 42 1.24 -6.61 -9.38
C ALA A 42 -0.09 -5.86 -9.62
N GLY A 43 -0.07 -4.56 -9.90
CA GLY A 43 -1.25 -3.71 -10.08
C GLY A 43 -2.05 -3.50 -8.78
N LEU A 44 -1.41 -3.63 -7.62
CA LEU A 44 -2.01 -3.45 -6.30
C LEU A 44 -1.84 -2.01 -5.79
N VAL A 45 -0.79 -1.32 -6.23
CA VAL A 45 -0.52 0.08 -5.89
C VAL A 45 -0.32 0.87 -7.17
N ASP A 46 -0.79 2.10 -7.19
CA ASP A 46 -0.49 3.08 -8.23
C ASP A 46 -0.08 4.42 -7.60
N THR A 47 0.15 5.44 -8.43
CA THR A 47 0.48 6.79 -8.02
C THR A 47 -0.45 7.82 -8.63
N GLU A 48 -0.97 8.74 -7.82
CA GLU A 48 -1.84 9.82 -8.28
C GLU A 48 -1.38 11.19 -7.75
N PHE A 49 -1.77 12.25 -8.44
CA PHE A 49 -1.58 13.63 -7.99
C PHE A 49 -2.77 14.06 -7.15
N GLN A 50 -2.53 14.80 -6.07
CA GLN A 50 -3.60 15.34 -5.25
C GLN A 50 -3.92 16.79 -5.59
N GLY A 51 -5.20 17.06 -5.89
CA GLY A 51 -5.70 18.40 -6.22
C GLY A 51 -4.98 18.99 -7.44
N ASP A 52 -4.64 20.28 -7.36
CA ASP A 52 -3.91 20.99 -8.42
C ASP A 52 -2.40 20.73 -8.42
N ASN A 53 -1.88 20.03 -7.40
CA ASN A 53 -0.46 19.75 -7.29
C ASN A 53 -0.03 18.61 -8.21
N ARG A 54 0.36 18.96 -9.44
CA ARG A 54 0.93 18.04 -10.44
C ARG A 54 2.41 17.72 -10.25
N ARG A 55 3.02 18.10 -9.13
CA ARG A 55 4.44 17.88 -8.86
C ARG A 55 4.70 16.64 -8.00
N THR A 56 3.76 16.29 -7.13
CA THR A 56 3.95 15.21 -6.16
C THR A 56 3.00 14.06 -6.42
N LYS A 57 3.58 12.87 -6.61
CA LYS A 57 2.86 11.61 -6.77
C LYS A 57 2.72 10.89 -5.44
N TYR A 58 1.49 10.56 -5.08
CA TYR A 58 1.13 9.85 -3.86
C TYR A 58 0.75 8.41 -4.18
N LEU A 59 1.16 7.48 -3.32
CA LEU A 59 0.84 6.06 -3.43
C LEU A 59 -0.62 5.83 -3.07
N ILE A 60 -1.36 5.22 -3.99
CA ILE A 60 -2.77 4.87 -3.81
C ILE A 60 -2.98 3.36 -3.95
N PRO A 61 -3.79 2.71 -3.10
CA PRO A 61 -4.20 1.34 -3.33
C PRO A 61 -5.16 1.28 -4.53
N THR A 62 -4.97 0.31 -5.42
CA THR A 62 -5.89 0.13 -6.54
C THR A 62 -7.16 -0.62 -6.13
N HIS A 63 -8.16 -0.64 -7.00
CA HIS A 63 -9.33 -1.52 -6.82
C HIS A 63 -8.95 -3.01 -6.68
N LYS A 64 -7.84 -3.44 -7.31
CA LYS A 64 -7.33 -4.80 -7.16
C LYS A 64 -6.81 -5.07 -5.75
N ALA A 65 -6.15 -4.10 -5.12
CA ALA A 65 -5.76 -4.22 -3.71
C ALA A 65 -6.97 -4.32 -2.78
N ARG A 66 -8.04 -3.57 -3.04
CA ARG A 66 -9.29 -3.71 -2.27
C ARG A 66 -9.85 -5.12 -2.34
N LYS A 67 -9.98 -5.69 -3.56
CA LYS A 67 -10.42 -7.08 -3.74
C LYS A 67 -9.50 -8.10 -3.07
N TYR A 68 -8.19 -7.83 -3.06
CA TYR A 68 -7.23 -8.68 -2.35
C TYR A 68 -7.53 -8.70 -0.84
N PHE A 69 -7.75 -7.54 -0.22
CA PHE A 69 -8.11 -7.47 1.20
C PHE A 69 -9.46 -8.14 1.50
N ASP A 70 -10.46 -7.97 0.66
CA ASP A 70 -11.77 -8.61 0.86
C ASP A 70 -11.64 -10.15 0.83
N LYS A 71 -10.80 -10.69 -0.07
CA LYS A 71 -10.50 -12.13 -0.11
C LYS A 71 -9.74 -12.61 1.12
N VAL A 72 -8.74 -11.86 1.57
CA VAL A 72 -7.99 -12.20 2.79
C VAL A 72 -8.93 -12.20 3.99
N ASN A 73 -9.77 -11.19 4.14
CA ASN A 73 -10.77 -11.09 5.21
C ASN A 73 -11.80 -12.22 5.18
N ALA A 74 -12.19 -12.71 4.01
CA ALA A 74 -13.10 -13.86 3.91
C ALA A 74 -12.45 -15.18 4.36
N LEU A 75 -11.12 -15.30 4.27
CA LEU A 75 -10.37 -16.52 4.62
C LEU A 75 -9.90 -16.54 6.07
N LEU A 76 -9.68 -15.38 6.69
CA LEU A 76 -9.23 -15.26 8.08
C LEU A 76 -10.14 -15.94 9.13
N PRO A 77 -11.49 -15.88 9.04
CA PRO A 77 -12.39 -16.55 10.00
C PRO A 77 -12.15 -18.06 10.08
N ASN A 78 -11.84 -18.69 8.94
CA ASN A 78 -11.61 -20.13 8.86
C ASN A 78 -10.22 -20.53 9.40
N ALA A 79 -9.25 -19.62 9.37
CA ALA A 79 -7.90 -19.88 9.89
C ALA A 79 -7.81 -19.77 11.42
N LEU A 80 -8.65 -18.93 12.03
CA LEU A 80 -8.70 -18.76 13.49
C LEU A 80 -9.55 -19.82 14.19
N SER A 81 -10.55 -20.37 13.50
CA SER A 81 -11.42 -21.43 14.04
C SER A 81 -10.85 -22.85 13.90
N ALA A 82 -9.70 -23.03 13.23
CA ALA A 82 -9.04 -24.32 13.02
C ALA A 82 -7.92 -24.62 14.04
N ARG A 83 -7.97 -24.01 15.23
CA ARG A 83 -7.03 -24.25 16.33
C ARG A 83 -7.74 -24.81 17.55
#